data_AF-A0A7V4H2Z9-F1
#
_entry.id   AF-A0A7V4H2Z9-F1
#
_cell.length_a   1.000
_cell.length_b   1.000
_cell.length_c   1.000
_cell.angle_alpha   90.00
_cell.angle_beta   90.00
_cell.angle_gamma   90.00
#
_symmetry.space_group_name_H-M   'P 1'
#
loop_
_entity.id
_entity.type
_entity.pdbx_description
1 polymer ?
#
loop_
_entity_poly.entity_id
_entity_poly.type
_entity_poly.pdbx_seq_one_letter_code
_entity_poly.pdbx_strand_id
1 'polypeptide(L)'
;MAEGWARFLKSDRIEARSAGLEARGLDPRAVQVMAEAGVDISQQRSKTLEALAGEDFDFVVTLCGHAHETCPVWLRGRAPVVHVGFADPPALARNARSEAEALEPYRRVRDEIRAFVERLPEALLER
;
A
#
# COMPACT_ATOMS: atom_id res chain seq x y z
N MET A 1 -2.15 -4.24 0.75
CA MET A 1 -2.89 -3.75 1.95
C MET A 1 -3.52 -2.39 1.71
N ALA A 2 -2.75 -1.33 1.40
CA ALA A 2 -3.30 0.01 1.15
C ALA A 2 -4.38 0.05 0.05
N GLU A 3 -4.15 -0.58 -1.10
CA GLU A 3 -5.17 -0.72 -2.16
C GLU A 3 -6.45 -1.38 -1.65
N GLY A 4 -6.33 -2.44 -0.84
CA GLY A 4 -7.47 -3.13 -0.23
C GLY A 4 -8.29 -2.22 0.68
N TRP A 5 -7.63 -1.50 1.59
CA TRP A 5 -8.33 -0.56 2.47
C TRP A 5 -9.00 0.57 1.71
N ALA A 6 -8.33 1.15 0.72
CA ALA A 6 -8.89 2.26 -0.05
C ALA A 6 -10.13 1.82 -0.85
N ARG A 7 -10.10 0.64 -1.47
CA ARG A 7 -11.30 0.08 -2.13
C ARG A 7 -12.40 -0.28 -1.13
N PHE A 8 -12.05 -0.79 0.04
CA PHE A 8 -13.05 -1.18 1.03
C PHE A 8 -13.75 0.02 1.68
N LEU A 9 -13.00 1.06 2.03
CA LEU A 9 -13.50 2.20 2.80
C LEU A 9 -13.92 3.40 1.96
N LYS A 10 -13.39 3.54 0.74
CA LYS A 10 -13.52 4.75 -0.09
C LYS A 10 -13.81 4.41 -1.56
N SER A 11 -14.33 3.23 -1.89
CA SER A 11 -14.61 2.84 -3.29
C SER A 11 -15.60 3.76 -4.01
N ASP A 12 -16.44 4.48 -3.27
CA ASP A 12 -17.36 5.47 -3.81
C ASP A 12 -16.68 6.79 -4.19
N ARG A 13 -15.44 7.04 -3.73
CA ARG A 13 -14.73 8.32 -3.90
C ARG A 13 -13.33 8.19 -4.50
N ILE A 14 -12.68 7.05 -4.36
CA ILE A 14 -11.27 6.85 -4.69
C ILE A 14 -11.12 5.56 -5.51
N GLU A 15 -10.60 5.71 -6.73
CA GLU A 15 -10.13 4.58 -7.51
C GLU A 15 -8.70 4.23 -7.12
N ALA A 16 -8.54 3.23 -6.25
CA ALA A 16 -7.22 2.82 -5.78
C ALA A 16 -6.53 1.84 -6.74
N ARG A 17 -5.27 2.14 -7.05
CA ARG A 17 -4.32 1.28 -7.76
C ARG A 17 -3.02 1.18 -6.96
N SER A 18 -2.33 0.06 -7.07
CA SER A 18 -1.01 -0.15 -6.48
C SER A 18 -0.05 -0.79 -7.47
N ALA A 19 1.20 -0.37 -7.35
CA ALA A 19 2.34 -0.96 -8.04
C ALA A 19 3.59 -0.81 -7.17
N GLY A 20 4.55 -1.71 -7.37
CA GLY A 20 5.87 -1.67 -6.75
C GLY A 20 6.97 -1.51 -7.79
N LEU A 21 8.19 -1.24 -7.32
CA LEU A 21 9.39 -1.28 -8.17
C LEU A 21 9.62 -2.68 -8.73
N GLU A 22 9.29 -3.71 -7.94
CA GLU A 22 9.38 -5.11 -8.33
C GLU A 22 8.07 -5.82 -8.03
N ALA A 23 7.56 -6.56 -9.01
CA ALA A 23 6.40 -7.42 -8.84
C ALA A 23 6.83 -8.77 -8.24
N ARG A 24 6.91 -8.86 -6.91
CA ARG A 24 7.29 -10.09 -6.20
C ARG A 24 6.11 -11.01 -5.84
N GLY A 25 4.92 -10.72 -6.38
CA GLY A 25 3.68 -11.43 -6.05
C GLY A 25 3.00 -10.88 -4.78
N LEU A 26 1.82 -11.43 -4.49
CA LEU A 26 1.05 -11.05 -3.30
C LEU A 26 1.46 -11.93 -2.12
N ASP A 27 1.83 -11.30 -1.01
CA ASP A 27 2.23 -12.04 0.20
C ASP A 27 1.01 -12.72 0.85
N PRO A 28 1.01 -14.06 1.03
CA PRO A 28 -0.09 -14.78 1.67
C PRO A 28 -0.41 -14.29 3.08
N ARG A 29 0.59 -13.83 3.84
CA ARG A 29 0.40 -13.28 5.19
C ARG A 29 -0.37 -11.98 5.15
N ALA A 30 -0.12 -11.14 4.14
CA ALA A 30 -0.89 -9.93 3.92
C ALA A 30 -2.35 -10.24 3.56
N VAL A 31 -2.60 -11.29 2.78
CA VAL A 31 -3.98 -11.77 2.49
C VAL A 31 -4.66 -12.21 3.78
N GLN A 32 -3.97 -13.00 4.60
CA GLN A 32 -4.50 -13.51 5.86
C GLN A 32 -4.90 -12.37 6.82
N VAL A 33 -4.01 -11.41 7.10
CA VAL A 33 -4.33 -10.33 8.05
C VAL A 33 -5.40 -9.37 7.54
N MET A 34 -5.52 -9.20 6.22
CA MET A 34 -6.57 -8.38 5.63
C MET A 34 -7.92 -9.11 5.70
N ALA A 35 -7.94 -10.42 5.44
CA ALA A 35 -9.13 -11.24 5.60
C ALA A 35 -9.64 -11.26 7.05
N GLU A 36 -8.74 -11.28 8.05
CA GLU A 36 -9.09 -11.11 9.47
C GLU A 36 -9.83 -9.79 9.74
N ALA A 37 -9.54 -8.75 8.97
CA ALA A 37 -10.18 -7.44 9.08
C ALA A 37 -11.43 -7.28 8.17
N GLY A 38 -11.85 -8.36 7.50
CA GLY A 38 -13.01 -8.37 6.60
C GLY A 38 -12.72 -7.85 5.18
N VAL A 39 -11.44 -7.64 4.82
CA VAL A 39 -11.03 -7.13 3.51
C VAL A 39 -10.35 -8.22 2.71
N ASP A 40 -10.99 -8.70 1.64
CA ASP A 40 -10.36 -9.67 0.74
C ASP A 40 -9.46 -8.96 -0.28
N ILE A 41 -8.16 -9.28 -0.23
CA ILE A 41 -7.16 -8.80 -1.19
C ILE A 41 -6.64 -9.91 -2.11
N SER A 42 -7.18 -11.14 -2.02
CA SER A 42 -6.71 -12.32 -2.77
C SER A 42 -6.77 -12.14 -4.31
N GLN A 43 -7.70 -11.32 -4.77
CA GLN A 43 -7.86 -10.98 -6.20
C GLN A 43 -6.87 -9.90 -6.67
N GLN A 44 -6.17 -9.22 -5.75
CA GLN A 44 -5.16 -8.24 -6.11
C GLN A 44 -3.92 -8.92 -6.69
N ARG A 45 -3.17 -8.18 -7.51
CA ARG A 45 -1.96 -8.66 -8.16
C ARG A 45 -0.86 -7.64 -7.98
N SER A 46 0.34 -8.14 -7.71
CA SER A 46 1.54 -7.31 -7.67
C SER A 46 1.89 -6.91 -9.10
N LYS A 47 1.95 -5.61 -9.35
CA LYS A 47 2.25 -5.00 -10.65
C LYS A 47 3.51 -4.16 -10.53
N THR A 48 4.28 -4.04 -11.61
CA THR A 48 5.40 -3.08 -11.67
C THR A 48 4.87 -1.69 -11.98
N LEU A 49 5.69 -0.67 -11.71
CA LEU A 49 5.37 0.72 -12.07
C LEU A 49 5.14 0.88 -13.58
N GLU A 50 5.84 0.11 -14.44
CA GLU A 50 5.62 0.18 -15.90
C GLU A 50 4.22 -0.24 -16.32
N ALA A 51 3.58 -1.15 -15.57
CA ALA A 51 2.21 -1.55 -15.85
C ALA A 51 1.20 -0.40 -15.66
N LEU A 52 1.60 0.66 -14.94
CA LEU A 52 0.81 1.88 -14.73
C LEU A 52 1.36 3.08 -15.52
N ALA A 53 2.39 2.92 -16.36
CA ALA A 53 3.11 4.02 -17.01
C ALA A 53 2.32 4.80 -18.08
N GLY A 54 1.03 4.53 -18.24
CA GLY A 54 0.13 5.29 -19.10
C GLY A 54 -1.19 5.66 -18.44
N GLU A 55 -1.38 5.34 -17.15
CA GLU A 55 -2.54 5.79 -16.39
C GLU A 55 -2.26 7.19 -15.81
N ASP A 56 -3.27 8.06 -15.86
CA ASP A 56 -3.22 9.35 -15.19
C ASP A 56 -3.78 9.21 -13.76
N PHE A 57 -3.09 9.83 -12.81
CA PHE A 57 -3.42 9.77 -11.39
C PHE A 57 -3.59 11.19 -10.86
N ASP A 58 -4.58 11.43 -10.01
CA ASP A 58 -4.72 12.71 -9.31
C ASP A 58 -3.72 12.84 -8.16
N PHE A 59 -3.35 11.73 -7.54
CA PHE A 59 -2.41 11.67 -6.41
C PHE A 59 -1.58 10.40 -6.44
N VAL A 60 -0.32 10.50 -6.03
CA VAL A 60 0.60 9.37 -5.89
C VAL A 60 1.06 9.27 -4.45
N VAL A 61 0.78 8.16 -3.78
CA VAL A 61 1.21 7.92 -2.40
C VAL A 61 2.35 6.90 -2.37
N THR A 62 3.51 7.32 -1.88
CA THR A 62 4.68 6.45 -1.70
C THR A 62 4.73 5.93 -0.26
N LEU A 63 4.65 4.60 -0.09
CA LEU A 63 4.50 3.94 1.22
C LEU A 63 5.83 3.56 1.90
N CYS A 64 6.93 3.60 1.15
CA CYS A 64 8.26 3.18 1.60
C CYS A 64 9.29 4.23 1.17
N GLY A 65 10.28 4.50 2.01
CA GLY A 65 11.36 5.46 1.71
C GLY A 65 12.09 5.10 0.41
N HIS A 66 12.36 3.80 0.18
CA HIS A 66 12.99 3.33 -1.05
C HIS A 66 12.14 3.59 -2.31
N ALA A 67 10.81 3.48 -2.17
CA ALA A 67 9.87 3.80 -3.25
C ALA A 67 9.80 5.32 -3.50
N HIS A 68 10.00 6.15 -2.46
CA HIS A 68 10.06 7.60 -2.60
C HIS A 68 11.33 8.06 -3.33
N GLU A 69 12.49 7.52 -2.95
CA GLU A 69 13.77 7.83 -3.57
C GLU A 69 13.83 7.39 -5.04
N THR A 70 13.25 6.23 -5.34
CA THR A 70 13.26 5.64 -6.68
C THR A 70 12.00 5.99 -7.49
N CYS A 71 11.16 6.91 -6.98
CA CYS A 71 9.91 7.29 -7.64
C CYS A 71 10.21 7.85 -9.04
N PRO A 72 9.76 7.18 -10.13
CA PRO A 72 10.08 7.56 -11.49
C PRO A 72 9.73 9.01 -11.81
N VAL A 73 10.59 9.65 -12.60
CA VAL A 73 10.44 11.06 -12.97
C VAL A 73 9.08 11.35 -13.64
N TRP A 74 8.52 10.38 -14.37
CA TRP A 74 7.22 10.53 -15.03
C TRP A 74 6.04 10.67 -14.05
N LEU A 75 6.15 10.15 -12.82
CA LEU A 75 5.14 10.37 -11.77
C LEU A 75 5.26 11.77 -11.14
N ARG A 76 6.48 12.34 -11.09
CA ARG A 76 6.77 13.60 -10.41
C ARG A 76 6.23 14.85 -11.13
N GLY A 77 5.73 14.72 -12.36
CA GLY A 77 5.21 15.84 -13.16
C GLY A 77 3.72 15.77 -13.51
N ARG A 78 3.05 14.64 -13.25
CA ARG A 78 1.64 14.43 -13.59
C ARG A 78 0.70 14.56 -12.40
N ALA A 79 1.18 14.28 -11.19
CA ALA A 79 0.38 14.27 -9.98
C ALA A 79 1.18 14.76 -8.77
N PRO A 80 0.55 15.39 -7.76
CA PRO A 80 1.14 15.56 -6.44
C PRO A 80 1.53 14.21 -5.82
N VAL A 81 2.78 14.15 -5.34
CA VAL A 81 3.35 12.96 -4.68
C VAL A 81 3.37 13.20 -3.17
N VAL A 82 2.68 12.34 -2.42
CA VAL A 82 2.68 12.33 -0.96
C VAL A 82 3.51 11.15 -0.46
N HIS A 83 4.39 11.39 0.50
CA HIS A 83 5.17 10.33 1.13
C HIS A 83 4.60 9.99 2.50
N VAL A 84 4.34 8.70 2.72
CA VAL A 84 3.88 8.18 4.01
C VAL A 84 4.71 6.94 4.31
N GLY A 85 5.65 7.06 5.24
CA GLY A 85 6.54 5.97 5.59
C GLY A 85 5.85 4.93 6.47
N PHE A 86 5.60 3.74 5.93
CA PHE A 86 5.20 2.57 6.69
C PHE A 86 6.37 1.60 6.81
N ALA A 87 6.45 0.89 7.95
CA ALA A 87 7.43 -0.17 8.10
C ALA A 87 7.10 -1.34 7.16
N ASP A 88 8.13 -2.00 6.62
CA ASP A 88 7.96 -3.16 5.74
C ASP A 88 7.68 -4.43 6.58
N PRO A 89 6.46 -5.01 6.53
CA PRO A 89 6.12 -6.17 7.35
C PRO A 89 6.99 -7.40 7.07
N PRO A 90 7.27 -7.77 5.80
CA PRO A 90 8.19 -8.86 5.49
C PRO A 90 9.56 -8.68 6.15
N ALA A 91 10.13 -7.47 6.09
CA ALA A 91 11.43 -7.17 6.69
C ALA A 91 11.43 -7.33 8.21
N LEU A 92 10.35 -6.92 8.89
CA LEU A 92 10.16 -7.07 10.33
C LEU A 92 9.93 -8.54 10.73
N ALA A 93 9.19 -9.28 9.90
CA ALA A 93 8.90 -10.69 10.12
C ALA A 93 10.09 -11.63 9.86
N ARG A 94 11.21 -11.15 9.29
CA ARG A 94 12.41 -11.97 9.02
C ARG A 94 13.00 -12.64 10.26
N ASN A 95 12.89 -11.98 11.41
CA ASN A 95 13.43 -12.49 12.68
C ASN A 95 12.36 -13.15 13.56
N ALA A 96 11.16 -13.36 13.05
CA ALA A 96 10.09 -14.00 13.80
C ALA A 96 10.44 -15.48 14.08
N ARG A 97 10.20 -15.94 15.31
CA ARG A 97 10.49 -17.32 15.72
C ARG A 97 9.28 -18.25 15.52
N SER A 98 8.14 -17.69 15.12
CA SER A 98 6.89 -18.41 14.84
C SER A 98 6.05 -17.66 13.79
N GLU A 99 5.12 -18.36 13.14
CA GLU A 99 4.18 -17.73 12.20
C GLU A 99 3.29 -16.68 12.88
N ALA A 100 2.88 -16.92 14.13
CA ALA A 100 2.14 -15.94 14.91
C ALA A 100 2.94 -14.65 15.14
N GLU A 101 4.22 -14.75 15.54
CA GLU A 101 5.10 -13.56 15.65
C GLU A 101 5.33 -12.89 14.28
N ALA A 102 5.33 -13.66 13.18
CA ALA A 102 5.49 -13.10 11.85
C ALA A 102 4.25 -12.30 11.39
N LEU A 103 3.05 -12.62 11.89
CA LEU A 103 1.81 -11.92 11.54
C LEU A 103 1.62 -10.61 12.32
N GLU A 104 2.18 -10.48 13.52
CA GLU A 104 2.05 -9.28 14.35
C GLU A 104 2.50 -7.98 13.63
N PRO A 105 3.67 -7.93 12.96
CA PRO A 105 4.04 -6.78 12.14
C PRO A 105 3.05 -6.47 11.02
N TYR A 106 2.46 -7.51 10.39
CA TYR A 106 1.50 -7.32 9.31
C TYR A 106 0.19 -6.72 9.84
N ARG A 107 -0.30 -7.19 11.01
CA ARG A 107 -1.49 -6.62 11.66
C ARG A 107 -1.27 -5.17 12.06
N ARG A 108 -0.12 -4.87 12.67
CA ARG A 108 0.26 -3.50 13.04
C ARG A 108 0.27 -2.58 11.82
N VAL A 109 0.99 -2.95 10.77
CA VAL A 109 1.09 -2.12 9.56
C VAL A 109 -0.25 -2.03 8.83
N ARG A 110 -1.06 -3.10 8.82
CA ARG A 110 -2.44 -3.06 8.32
C ARG A 110 -3.25 -1.97 9.00
N ASP A 111 -3.20 -1.90 10.32
CA ASP A 111 -4.00 -0.96 11.11
C ASP A 111 -3.47 0.48 10.98
N GLU A 112 -2.14 0.66 10.88
CA GLU A 112 -1.53 1.96 10.55
C GLU A 112 -1.98 2.45 9.16
N ILE A 113 -1.96 1.57 8.15
CA ILE A 113 -2.44 1.90 6.80
C ILE A 113 -3.94 2.20 6.82
N ARG A 114 -4.73 1.45 7.58
CA ARG A 114 -6.17 1.70 7.71
C ARG A 114 -6.44 3.11 8.23
N ALA A 115 -5.80 3.49 9.33
CA ALA A 115 -5.98 4.81 9.92
C ALA A 115 -5.59 5.94 8.95
N PHE A 116 -4.54 5.73 8.15
CA PHE A 116 -4.18 6.66 7.09
C PHE A 116 -5.27 6.75 6.00
N VAL A 117 -5.76 5.61 5.51
CA VAL A 117 -6.79 5.56 4.47
C VAL A 117 -8.13 6.15 4.94
N GLU A 118 -8.48 5.98 6.21
CA GLU A 118 -9.69 6.58 6.80
C GLU A 118 -9.68 8.11 6.70
N ARG A 119 -8.48 8.73 6.82
CA ARG A 119 -8.27 10.17 6.67
C ARG A 119 -8.19 10.64 5.22
N LEU A 120 -8.26 9.76 4.22
CA LEU A 120 -8.27 10.18 2.81
C LEU A 120 -9.67 10.65 2.38
N PRO A 121 -9.78 11.66 1.48
CA PRO A 121 -8.68 12.38 0.83
C PRO A 121 -8.09 13.55 1.65
N GLU A 122 -8.65 13.87 2.82
CA GLU A 122 -8.23 15.03 3.64
C GLU A 122 -6.73 15.02 3.94
N ALA A 123 -6.17 13.86 4.29
CA ALA A 123 -4.73 13.68 4.54
C ALA A 123 -3.82 13.95 3.32
N LEU A 124 -4.37 14.00 2.10
CA LEU A 124 -3.62 14.41 0.89
C LEU A 124 -3.63 15.92 0.67
N LEU A 125 -4.58 16.63 1.31
CA LEU A 125 -4.81 18.06 1.15
C LEU A 125 -4.19 18.88 2.29
N GLU A 126 -3.92 18.26 3.44
CA GLU A 126 -3.19 18.84 4.57
C GLU A 126 -1.71 19.04 4.18
N ARG A 127 -1.39 20.24 3.68
CA ARG A 127 -0.04 20.70 3.33
C ARG A 127 0.61 21.51 4.45
#